data_AF-A0A229TRX5-F1
#
_entry.id   AF-A0A229TRX5-F1
#
_cell.length_a   1.000
_cell.length_b   1.000
_cell.length_c   1.000
_cell.angle_alpha   90.00
_cell.angle_beta   90.00
_cell.angle_gamma   90.00
#
_symmetry.space_group_name_H-M   'P 1'
#
loop_
_entity.id
_entity.type
_entity.pdbx_description
1 polymer ?
#
loop_
_entity_poly.entity_id
_entity_poly.type
_entity_poly.pdbx_seq_one_letter_code
_entity_poly.pdbx_strand_id
1 'polypeptide(L)'
;MNDLDLITRLRPDVAEPDPVVLSRHRMAILERAADPAPVRAVRPRFRPRLAISGAAVAAAAAVAVMVGISGPGAPPATAATVLSLAADAAAAAPAGHGDWTYTSSVTVSSEDTRPKRVDTWVKTDGSEAEVRDERAAPWRGVIPEVGEPSLYNQSYDYLETLPTDPAALRAEIYRQVQGDLDRLGVQNLYTVDQWAFQMIAHLVDGAAPPDLKAALYRVAATVPGVQLIDDMWDVSGRHGLGVTRTTTNAGDMTTLVFDRDTYQVLGWTTTSHDGRAAGKALLATGLVDEAGQTP
;
A
#
# COMPACT_ATOMS: atom_id res chain seq x y z
N MET A 1 32.04 -28.00 7.21
CA MET A 1 32.28 -26.90 6.27
C MET A 1 31.00 -26.75 5.48
N ASN A 2 30.29 -25.64 5.66
CA ASN A 2 28.94 -25.41 5.13
C ASN A 2 29.05 -24.84 3.70
N ASP A 3 28.09 -25.15 2.83
CA ASP A 3 27.97 -24.61 1.47
C ASP A 3 27.99 -23.06 1.43
N LEU A 4 27.52 -22.39 2.50
CA LEU A 4 27.62 -20.94 2.68
C LEU A 4 29.07 -20.44 2.85
N ASP A 5 29.92 -21.21 3.53
CA ASP A 5 31.35 -20.87 3.71
C ASP A 5 32.10 -20.96 2.38
N LEU A 6 31.65 -21.85 1.49
CA LEU A 6 32.23 -22.09 0.17
C LEU A 6 31.89 -20.96 -0.82
N ILE A 7 30.67 -20.42 -0.74
CA ILE A 7 30.22 -19.29 -1.57
C ILE A 7 30.91 -17.99 -1.12
N THR A 8 31.07 -17.79 0.18
CA THR A 8 31.72 -16.58 0.75
C THR A 8 33.20 -16.48 0.34
N ARG A 9 33.91 -17.62 0.20
CA ARG A 9 35.30 -17.64 -0.28
C ARG A 9 35.45 -17.44 -1.79
N LEU A 10 34.41 -17.71 -2.58
CA LEU A 10 34.44 -17.56 -4.04
C LEU A 10 34.19 -16.12 -4.49
N ARG A 11 33.69 -15.24 -3.60
CA ARG A 11 33.43 -13.83 -3.90
C ARG A 11 33.68 -12.92 -2.67
N PRO A 12 34.94 -12.75 -2.23
CA PRO A 12 35.28 -11.87 -1.12
C PRO A 12 34.99 -10.37 -1.40
N ASP A 13 34.76 -10.00 -2.67
CA ASP A 13 34.58 -8.60 -3.11
C ASP A 13 33.12 -8.21 -3.39
N VAL A 14 32.13 -9.00 -2.95
CA VAL A 14 30.72 -8.62 -3.08
C VAL A 14 30.34 -7.75 -1.88
N ALA A 15 30.22 -6.45 -2.12
CA ALA A 15 29.65 -5.52 -1.14
C ALA A 15 28.28 -6.02 -0.67
N GLU A 16 27.99 -5.89 0.62
CA GLU A 16 26.67 -6.21 1.15
C GLU A 16 25.58 -5.49 0.34
N PRO A 17 24.48 -6.17 -0.02
CA PRO A 17 23.40 -5.55 -0.79
C PRO A 17 22.86 -4.32 -0.05
N ASP A 18 22.64 -3.24 -0.80
CA ASP A 18 22.09 -1.99 -0.27
C ASP A 18 20.84 -2.28 0.59
N PRO A 19 20.82 -1.89 1.88
CA PRO A 19 19.71 -2.14 2.81
C PRO A 19 18.34 -1.68 2.30
N VAL A 20 18.31 -0.72 1.38
CA VAL A 20 17.08 -0.19 0.81
C VAL A 20 16.68 -0.93 -0.47
N VAL A 21 17.63 -1.54 -1.19
CA VAL A 21 17.31 -2.60 -2.17
C VAL A 21 16.71 -3.80 -1.43
N LEU A 22 17.23 -4.14 -0.25
CA LEU A 22 16.64 -5.15 0.63
C LEU A 22 15.28 -4.72 1.19
N SER A 23 15.05 -3.43 1.50
CA SER A 23 13.75 -2.92 1.97
C SER A 23 12.69 -2.87 0.87
N ARG A 24 13.06 -2.47 -0.36
CA ARG A 24 12.19 -2.60 -1.54
C ARG A 24 11.90 -4.06 -1.84
N HIS A 25 12.93 -4.92 -1.77
CA HIS A 25 12.73 -6.34 -1.91
C HIS A 25 11.92 -6.89 -0.75
N ARG A 26 11.96 -6.33 0.45
CA ARG A 26 11.09 -6.69 1.58
C ARG A 26 9.66 -6.25 1.32
N MET A 27 9.41 -5.08 0.76
CA MET A 27 8.05 -4.70 0.36
C MET A 27 7.54 -5.60 -0.76
N ALA A 28 8.37 -5.86 -1.77
CA ALA A 28 8.05 -6.82 -2.83
C ALA A 28 7.97 -8.27 -2.33
N ILE A 29 8.71 -8.67 -1.28
CA ILE A 29 8.69 -10.00 -0.65
C ILE A 29 7.54 -10.10 0.33
N LEU A 30 7.10 -9.04 1.01
CA LEU A 30 5.90 -9.07 1.84
C LEU A 30 4.67 -9.11 0.93
N GLU A 31 4.67 -8.36 -0.17
CA GLU A 31 3.69 -8.48 -1.25
C GLU A 31 3.73 -9.86 -1.93
N ARG A 32 4.91 -10.48 -2.08
CA ARG A 32 5.08 -11.81 -2.70
C ARG A 32 5.06 -13.00 -1.72
N ALA A 33 5.20 -12.78 -0.43
CA ALA A 33 4.97 -13.78 0.62
C ALA A 33 3.47 -13.87 0.91
N ALA A 34 2.74 -12.76 0.71
CA ALA A 34 1.30 -12.77 0.53
C ALA A 34 0.86 -13.40 -0.82
N ASP A 35 1.78 -13.72 -1.75
CA ASP A 35 1.47 -14.43 -2.99
C ASP A 35 2.65 -15.31 -3.46
N PRO A 36 2.88 -16.47 -2.81
CA PRO A 36 3.96 -17.36 -3.21
C PRO A 36 3.63 -17.96 -4.57
N ALA A 37 4.09 -17.31 -5.63
CA ALA A 37 3.98 -17.85 -6.97
C ALA A 37 4.65 -19.24 -7.00
N PRO A 38 3.99 -20.27 -7.55
CA PRO A 38 4.61 -21.58 -7.67
C PRO A 38 5.85 -21.45 -8.54
N VAL A 39 7.01 -21.86 -8.02
CA VAL A 39 8.24 -22.03 -8.80
C VAL A 39 7.89 -22.93 -9.98
N ARG A 40 7.81 -22.36 -11.18
CA ARG A 40 7.56 -23.11 -12.41
C ARG A 40 8.71 -24.08 -12.62
N ALA A 41 8.51 -25.34 -12.21
CA ALA A 41 9.34 -26.44 -12.64
C ALA A 41 9.27 -26.50 -14.18
N VAL A 42 10.38 -26.18 -14.84
CA VAL A 42 10.51 -26.31 -16.30
C VAL A 42 10.50 -27.80 -16.61
N ARG A 43 9.34 -28.33 -17.04
CA ARG A 43 9.25 -29.66 -17.66
C ARG A 43 9.02 -29.52 -19.17
N PRO A 44 9.66 -30.38 -19.99
CA PRO A 44 9.72 -30.20 -21.43
C PRO A 44 8.40 -30.53 -22.13
N ARG A 45 8.25 -29.88 -23.28
CA ARG A 45 7.04 -29.83 -24.12
C ARG A 45 6.66 -31.18 -24.71
N PHE A 46 5.40 -31.56 -24.54
CA PHE A 46 4.68 -32.42 -25.48
C PHE A 46 3.33 -31.77 -25.84
N ARG A 47 3.01 -31.75 -27.13
CA ARG A 47 1.72 -31.38 -27.74
C ARG A 47 1.28 -32.53 -28.66
N PRO A 48 0.01 -32.61 -29.12
CA PRO A 48 -1.25 -32.03 -28.62
C PRO A 48 -2.42 -33.06 -28.63
N ARG A 49 -3.63 -32.68 -28.19
CA ARG A 49 -4.92 -33.00 -28.88
C ARG A 49 -6.12 -32.25 -28.27
N LEU A 50 -7.09 -31.95 -29.16
CA LEU A 50 -8.29 -31.13 -28.99
C LEU A 50 -9.37 -31.74 -28.06
N ALA A 51 -10.15 -30.87 -27.40
CA ALA A 51 -11.62 -30.90 -27.24
C ALA A 51 -12.07 -29.60 -26.54
N ILE A 52 -12.75 -28.67 -27.22
CA ILE A 52 -14.22 -28.48 -27.32
C ILE A 52 -14.91 -28.04 -26.00
N SER A 53 -15.25 -26.75 -26.01
CA SER A 53 -16.37 -26.01 -25.39
C SER A 53 -16.85 -26.34 -23.98
N GLY A 54 -16.73 -25.33 -23.10
CA GLY A 54 -17.65 -25.07 -22.00
C GLY A 54 -17.64 -23.56 -21.74
N ALA A 55 -18.74 -22.88 -22.07
CA ALA A 55 -18.89 -21.45 -21.89
C ALA A 55 -18.83 -21.10 -20.39
N ALA A 56 -17.76 -20.44 -19.96
CA ALA A 56 -17.70 -19.75 -18.68
C ALA A 56 -18.01 -18.28 -18.93
N VAL A 57 -19.12 -17.81 -18.35
CA VAL A 57 -19.44 -16.39 -18.27
C VAL A 57 -18.36 -15.73 -17.41
N ALA A 58 -17.38 -15.11 -18.05
CA ALA A 58 -16.40 -14.27 -17.39
C ALA A 58 -17.09 -12.95 -17.04
N ALA A 59 -17.52 -12.79 -15.80
CA ALA A 59 -17.81 -11.48 -15.23
C ALA A 59 -16.47 -10.76 -15.03
N ALA A 60 -15.95 -10.15 -16.10
CA ALA A 60 -14.87 -9.18 -15.99
C ALA A 60 -15.46 -7.93 -15.34
N ALA A 61 -15.19 -7.72 -14.05
CA ALA A 61 -15.41 -6.43 -13.42
C ALA A 61 -14.35 -5.46 -13.98
N ALA A 62 -14.68 -4.79 -15.07
CA ALA A 62 -13.93 -3.64 -15.53
C ALA A 62 -14.15 -2.53 -14.49
N VAL A 63 -13.08 -2.11 -13.80
CA VAL A 63 -13.10 -0.86 -13.04
C VAL A 63 -13.12 0.27 -14.07
N ALA A 64 -14.32 0.69 -14.44
CA ALA A 64 -14.53 1.80 -15.35
C ALA A 64 -14.32 3.11 -14.57
N VAL A 65 -13.22 3.81 -14.83
CA VAL A 65 -13.06 5.20 -14.39
C VAL A 65 -13.93 6.05 -15.31
N MET A 66 -15.15 6.38 -14.87
CA MET A 66 -16.00 7.34 -15.56
C MET A 66 -15.69 8.75 -15.06
N VAL A 67 -15.11 9.58 -15.93
CA VAL A 67 -14.95 11.01 -15.70
C VAL A 67 -16.32 11.67 -15.85
N GLY A 68 -17.06 11.80 -14.75
CA GLY A 68 -18.34 12.50 -14.71
C GLY A 68 -18.14 14.01 -14.60
N ILE A 69 -18.52 14.76 -15.64
CA ILE A 69 -18.71 16.22 -15.53
C ILE A 69 -20.11 16.42 -14.91
N SER A 70 -20.17 16.80 -13.64
CA SER A 70 -21.44 17.06 -12.95
C SER A 70 -21.87 18.53 -13.05
N GLY A 71 -23.17 18.73 -13.26
CA GLY A 71 -23.87 20.02 -13.30
C GLY A 71 -24.10 20.66 -11.92
N PRO A 72 -24.81 21.80 -11.84
CA PRO A 72 -24.69 22.74 -10.72
C PRO A 72 -25.61 22.38 -9.54
N GLY A 73 -25.01 22.26 -8.35
CA GLY A 73 -25.72 22.18 -7.06
C GLY A 73 -24.78 21.74 -5.94
N ALA A 74 -24.42 22.66 -5.05
CA ALA A 74 -23.32 22.65 -4.08
C ALA A 74 -21.94 22.97 -4.70
N PRO A 75 -21.10 23.81 -4.05
CA PRO A 75 -19.72 23.99 -4.50
C PRO A 75 -19.04 22.61 -4.48
N PRO A 76 -18.33 22.22 -5.55
CA PRO A 76 -17.63 20.94 -5.55
C PRO A 76 -16.67 20.93 -4.36
N ALA A 77 -16.69 19.85 -3.58
CA ALA A 77 -15.68 19.67 -2.56
C ALA A 77 -14.30 19.78 -3.24
N THR A 78 -13.34 20.39 -2.57
CA THR A 78 -11.96 20.33 -3.09
C THR A 78 -11.30 19.09 -2.52
N ALA A 79 -10.25 18.58 -3.19
CA ALA A 79 -9.42 17.51 -2.62
C ALA A 79 -8.94 17.84 -1.20
N ALA A 80 -8.56 19.11 -0.97
CA ALA A 80 -8.16 19.60 0.35
C ALA A 80 -9.29 19.54 1.39
N THR A 81 -10.54 19.81 0.98
CA THR A 81 -11.72 19.70 1.87
C THR A 81 -11.95 18.24 2.29
N VAL A 82 -11.94 17.30 1.34
CA VAL A 82 -12.09 15.87 1.64
C VAL A 82 -11.00 15.37 2.57
N LEU A 83 -9.74 15.75 2.31
CA LEU A 83 -8.60 15.39 3.17
C LEU A 83 -8.69 16.04 4.56
N SER A 84 -9.22 17.25 4.68
CA SER A 84 -9.44 17.88 5.99
C SER A 84 -10.51 17.15 6.80
N LEU A 85 -11.61 16.75 6.16
CA LEU A 85 -12.67 15.97 6.80
C LEU A 85 -12.20 14.56 7.19
N ALA A 86 -11.39 13.92 6.34
CA ALA A 86 -10.74 12.66 6.65
C ALA A 86 -9.77 12.79 7.83
N ALA A 87 -9.07 13.92 7.96
CA ALA A 87 -8.21 14.20 9.11
C ALA A 87 -9.02 14.29 10.41
N ASP A 88 -10.16 14.97 10.39
CA ASP A 88 -11.03 15.10 11.56
C ASP A 88 -11.67 13.75 11.93
N ALA A 89 -12.10 12.97 10.94
CA ALA A 89 -12.61 11.61 11.14
C ALA A 89 -11.54 10.67 11.74
N ALA A 90 -10.29 10.78 11.28
CA ALA A 90 -9.18 10.00 11.81
C ALA A 90 -8.82 10.39 13.25
N ALA A 91 -8.78 11.70 13.56
CA ALA A 91 -8.51 12.18 14.92
C ALA A 91 -9.60 11.79 15.93
N ALA A 92 -10.84 11.61 15.47
CA ALA A 92 -11.95 11.16 16.30
C ALA A 92 -11.97 9.64 16.52
N ALA A 93 -11.17 8.86 15.78
CA ALA A 93 -11.12 7.42 15.93
C ALA A 93 -10.45 7.04 17.26
N PRO A 94 -10.96 6.02 17.97
CA PRO A 94 -10.35 5.58 19.22
C PRO A 94 -8.94 5.05 18.96
N ALA A 95 -7.98 5.46 19.79
CA ALA A 95 -6.71 4.77 19.89
C ALA A 95 -6.98 3.38 20.50
N GLY A 96 -6.79 2.33 19.70
CA GLY A 96 -6.83 0.95 20.21
C GLY A 96 -5.71 0.69 21.22
N HIS A 97 -5.68 -0.51 21.77
CA HIS A 97 -4.55 -1.01 22.56
C HIS A 97 -4.25 -2.45 22.14
N GLY A 98 -3.00 -2.87 22.34
CA GLY A 98 -2.56 -4.22 22.02
C GLY A 98 -1.13 -4.24 21.48
N ASP A 99 -0.51 -5.41 21.55
CA ASP A 99 0.88 -5.63 21.13
C ASP A 99 1.00 -5.95 19.64
N TRP A 100 -0.13 -6.05 18.92
CA TRP A 100 -0.19 -6.35 17.50
C TRP A 100 -1.09 -5.34 16.77
N THR A 101 -0.63 -4.88 15.62
CA THR A 101 -1.50 -4.25 14.63
C THR A 101 -2.26 -5.31 13.86
N TYR A 102 -3.52 -5.04 13.56
CA TYR A 102 -4.37 -5.81 12.66
C TYR A 102 -4.76 -4.96 11.46
N THR A 103 -4.73 -5.57 10.28
CA THR A 103 -5.28 -5.00 9.05
C THR A 103 -5.97 -6.09 8.24
N SER A 104 -7.23 -5.86 7.89
CA SER A 104 -8.01 -6.68 6.98
C SER A 104 -8.27 -5.93 5.69
N SER A 105 -8.06 -6.57 4.55
CA SER A 105 -8.26 -5.91 3.26
C SER A 105 -8.61 -6.85 2.13
N VAL A 106 -9.22 -6.30 1.08
CA VAL A 106 -9.26 -6.93 -0.24
C VAL A 106 -8.16 -6.32 -1.09
N THR A 107 -7.30 -7.14 -1.67
CA THR A 107 -6.20 -6.69 -2.53
C THR A 107 -6.39 -7.14 -3.96
N VAL A 108 -5.95 -6.30 -4.90
CA VAL A 108 -5.84 -6.58 -6.33
C VAL A 108 -4.43 -6.18 -6.74
N SER A 109 -3.70 -7.06 -7.41
CA SER A 109 -2.36 -6.77 -7.92
C SER A 109 -2.36 -6.64 -9.44
N SER A 110 -1.30 -6.02 -9.99
CA SER A 110 -1.12 -5.94 -11.44
C SER A 110 -0.84 -7.30 -12.10
N GLU A 111 -0.42 -8.31 -11.32
CA GLU A 111 -0.15 -9.67 -11.81
C GLU A 111 -1.40 -10.57 -11.75
N ASP A 112 -2.20 -10.45 -10.67
CA ASP A 112 -3.48 -11.14 -10.50
C ASP A 112 -4.58 -10.13 -10.16
N THR A 113 -5.40 -9.83 -11.16
CA THR A 113 -6.46 -8.82 -11.04
C THR A 113 -7.69 -9.33 -10.29
N ARG A 114 -7.72 -10.61 -9.91
CA ARG A 114 -8.86 -11.18 -9.17
C ARG A 114 -8.74 -10.73 -7.70
N PRO A 115 -9.74 -10.06 -7.11
CA PRO A 115 -9.67 -9.60 -5.72
C PRO A 115 -9.52 -10.75 -4.73
N LYS A 116 -8.65 -10.62 -3.73
CA LYS A 116 -8.47 -11.62 -2.65
C LYS A 116 -8.45 -10.97 -1.28
N ARG A 117 -9.00 -11.63 -0.28
CA ARG A 117 -8.91 -11.17 1.11
C ARG A 117 -7.54 -11.50 1.71
N VAL A 118 -6.96 -10.53 2.40
CA VAL A 118 -5.73 -10.66 3.18
C VAL A 118 -5.96 -10.06 4.56
N ASP A 119 -5.74 -10.87 5.58
CA ASP A 119 -5.68 -10.45 6.97
C ASP A 119 -4.23 -10.50 7.45
N THR A 120 -3.75 -9.42 8.05
CA THR A 120 -2.36 -9.27 8.49
C THR A 120 -2.33 -8.82 9.94
N TRP A 121 -1.50 -9.51 10.73
CA TRP A 121 -1.11 -9.12 12.07
C TRP A 121 0.39 -8.83 12.08
N VAL A 122 0.80 -7.67 12.57
CA VAL A 122 2.22 -7.33 12.76
C VAL A 122 2.40 -6.84 14.17
N LYS A 123 3.35 -7.44 14.91
CA LYS A 123 3.70 -7.01 16.25
C LYS A 123 4.11 -5.53 16.22
N THR A 124 3.81 -4.75 17.25
CA THR A 124 3.99 -3.29 17.21
C THR A 124 5.44 -2.87 16.99
N ASP A 125 6.38 -3.67 17.51
CA ASP A 125 7.84 -3.53 17.30
C ASP A 125 8.30 -3.92 15.88
N GLY A 126 7.44 -4.54 15.07
CA GLY A 126 7.73 -4.99 13.70
C GLY A 126 8.54 -6.29 13.61
N SER A 127 8.78 -6.98 14.73
CA SER A 127 9.64 -8.17 14.79
C SER A 127 8.96 -9.46 14.33
N GLU A 128 7.63 -9.54 14.39
CA GLU A 128 6.86 -10.72 14.02
C GLU A 128 5.61 -10.35 13.23
N ALA A 129 5.18 -11.26 12.34
CA ALA A 129 3.92 -11.14 11.63
C ALA A 129 3.24 -12.48 11.41
N GLU A 130 1.91 -12.41 11.28
CA GLU A 130 1.05 -13.47 10.76
C GLU A 130 0.25 -12.91 9.59
N VAL A 131 0.21 -13.64 8.47
CA VAL A 131 -0.52 -13.28 7.26
C VAL A 131 -1.42 -14.45 6.89
N ARG A 132 -2.71 -14.16 6.74
CA ARG A 132 -3.71 -15.09 6.22
C ARG A 132 -4.21 -14.55 4.90
N ASP A 133 -3.79 -15.19 3.81
CA ASP A 133 -4.25 -14.90 2.46
C ASP A 133 -5.25 -15.97 2.04
N GLU A 134 -6.41 -15.55 1.51
CA GLU A 134 -7.48 -16.45 1.08
C GLU A 134 -7.05 -17.48 0.01
N ARG A 135 -6.01 -17.15 -0.76
CA ARG A 135 -5.51 -17.93 -1.91
C ARG A 135 -4.15 -18.55 -1.69
N ALA A 136 -3.52 -18.35 -0.54
CA ALA A 136 -2.22 -18.94 -0.20
C ALA A 136 -2.27 -19.66 1.15
N ALA A 137 -1.24 -20.46 1.42
CA ALA A 137 -1.09 -21.04 2.75
C ALA A 137 -0.80 -19.92 3.77
N PRO A 138 -1.36 -19.99 4.99
CA PRO A 138 -1.08 -18.99 6.01
C PRO A 138 0.41 -18.98 6.34
N TRP A 139 0.95 -17.80 6.57
CA TRP A 139 2.34 -17.59 6.96
C TRP A 139 2.41 -16.92 8.33
N ARG A 140 3.33 -17.39 9.18
CA ARG A 140 3.69 -16.74 10.44
C ARG A 140 5.18 -16.86 10.65
N GLY A 141 5.81 -15.80 11.12
CA GLY A 141 7.22 -15.85 11.44
C GLY A 141 7.80 -14.54 11.95
N VAL A 142 9.06 -14.63 12.33
CA VAL A 142 9.90 -13.48 12.63
C VAL A 142 10.17 -12.74 11.32
N ILE A 143 9.96 -11.44 11.32
CA ILE A 143 10.38 -10.60 10.21
C ILE A 143 11.85 -10.22 10.47
N PRO A 144 12.78 -10.54 9.56
CA PRO A 144 14.18 -10.19 9.74
C PRO A 144 14.33 -8.69 10.00
N GLU A 145 15.27 -8.28 10.84
CA GLU A 145 15.62 -6.87 10.96
C GLU A 145 16.26 -6.42 9.63
N VAL A 146 15.70 -5.41 8.97
CA VAL A 146 16.18 -4.93 7.67
C VAL A 146 16.41 -3.43 7.74
N GLY A 147 17.66 -3.05 8.01
CA GLY A 147 18.04 -1.64 8.10
C GLY A 147 17.37 -0.89 9.25
N GLU A 148 17.66 0.39 9.31
CA GLU A 148 17.10 1.28 10.35
C GLU A 148 15.59 1.48 10.16
N PRO A 149 14.82 1.72 11.24
CA PRO A 149 13.42 2.11 11.16
C PRO A 149 13.23 3.34 10.26
N SER A 150 12.28 3.25 9.33
CA SER A 150 12.00 4.32 8.36
C SER A 150 10.58 4.20 7.79
N LEU A 151 10.15 5.16 6.98
CA LEU A 151 8.86 5.07 6.28
C LEU A 151 8.76 3.85 5.34
N TYR A 152 9.90 3.25 4.97
CA TYR A 152 9.99 2.06 4.11
C TYR A 152 10.33 0.77 4.89
N ASN A 153 10.69 0.91 6.17
CA ASN A 153 10.89 -0.17 7.13
C ASN A 153 10.14 0.20 8.42
N GLN A 154 8.82 0.25 8.30
CA GLN A 154 7.92 0.78 9.32
C GLN A 154 7.50 -0.31 10.32
N SER A 155 7.41 0.09 11.58
CA SER A 155 6.72 -0.62 12.67
C SER A 155 5.73 0.34 13.31
N TYR A 156 4.77 -0.17 14.09
CA TYR A 156 3.85 0.72 14.82
C TYR A 156 4.61 1.62 15.79
N ASP A 157 5.58 1.06 16.52
CA ASP A 157 6.46 1.80 17.43
C ASP A 157 7.20 2.92 16.70
N TYR A 158 7.71 2.67 15.50
CA TYR A 158 8.33 3.70 14.68
C TYR A 158 7.34 4.81 14.29
N LEU A 159 6.11 4.44 13.90
CA LEU A 159 5.08 5.42 13.53
C LEU A 159 4.70 6.32 14.73
N GLU A 160 4.72 5.81 15.96
CA GLU A 160 4.50 6.63 17.16
C GLU A 160 5.61 7.66 17.41
N THR A 161 6.81 7.46 16.86
CA THR A 161 7.90 8.44 16.97
C THR A 161 7.78 9.59 15.97
N LEU A 162 6.93 9.46 14.95
CA LEU A 162 6.78 10.48 13.93
C LEU A 162 6.06 11.73 14.48
N PRO A 163 6.47 12.93 14.06
CA PRO A 163 5.79 14.15 14.47
C PRO A 163 4.34 14.17 13.95
N THR A 164 3.41 14.65 14.77
CA THR A 164 2.00 14.84 14.40
C THR A 164 1.67 16.29 14.00
N ASP A 165 2.63 17.22 14.15
CA ASP A 165 2.55 18.54 13.52
C ASP A 165 2.64 18.40 11.99
N PRO A 166 1.67 18.90 11.20
CA PRO A 166 1.67 18.70 9.75
C PRO A 166 2.91 19.27 9.04
N ALA A 167 3.48 20.39 9.49
CA ALA A 167 4.64 20.98 8.83
C ALA A 167 5.90 20.15 9.12
N ALA A 168 6.10 19.72 10.36
CA ALA A 168 7.20 18.84 10.75
C ALA A 168 7.09 17.46 10.07
N LEU A 169 5.89 16.87 10.03
CA LEU A 169 5.64 15.59 9.37
C LEU A 169 5.89 15.67 7.87
N ARG A 170 5.42 16.75 7.22
CA ARG A 170 5.72 17.00 5.80
C ARG A 170 7.21 17.05 5.55
N ALA A 171 7.96 17.81 6.37
CA ALA A 171 9.41 17.91 6.22
C ALA A 171 10.09 16.54 6.34
N GLU A 172 9.65 15.72 7.30
CA GLU A 172 10.21 14.38 7.53
C GLU A 172 9.91 13.41 6.37
N ILE A 173 8.67 13.38 5.87
CA ILE A 173 8.28 12.57 4.71
C ILE A 173 9.09 12.98 3.48
N TYR A 174 9.16 14.28 3.18
CA TYR A 174 9.87 14.77 2.00
C TYR A 174 11.38 14.50 2.09
N ARG A 175 11.97 14.60 3.28
CA ARG A 175 13.38 14.28 3.51
C ARG A 175 13.69 12.82 3.18
N GLN A 176 12.88 11.87 3.68
CA GLN A 176 13.09 10.44 3.42
C GLN A 176 12.79 10.07 1.96
N VAL A 177 11.70 10.59 1.40
CA VAL A 177 11.32 10.39 -0.01
C VAL A 177 12.41 10.90 -0.96
N GLN A 178 12.92 12.11 -0.73
CA GLN A 178 14.01 12.68 -1.54
C GLN A 178 15.27 11.81 -1.44
N GLY A 179 15.65 11.42 -0.22
CA GLY A 179 16.82 10.57 -0.01
C GLY A 179 16.75 9.24 -0.76
N ASP A 180 15.57 8.60 -0.78
CA ASP A 180 15.40 7.35 -1.51
C ASP A 180 15.37 7.56 -3.03
N LEU A 181 14.66 8.59 -3.54
CA LEU A 181 14.72 8.96 -4.96
C LEU A 181 16.16 9.18 -5.44
N ASP A 182 16.98 9.84 -4.63
CA ASP A 182 18.38 10.13 -4.93
C ASP A 182 19.24 8.88 -5.00
N ARG A 183 19.10 8.00 -4.02
CA ARG A 183 19.79 6.72 -3.97
C ARG A 183 19.43 5.82 -5.16
N LEU A 184 18.20 5.92 -5.66
CA LEU A 184 17.68 5.10 -6.74
C LEU A 184 17.94 5.63 -8.14
N GLY A 185 18.26 6.92 -8.28
CA GLY A 185 18.49 7.54 -9.58
C GLY A 185 17.26 7.56 -10.48
N VAL A 186 16.05 7.67 -9.90
CA VAL A 186 14.76 7.65 -10.65
C VAL A 186 14.06 9.01 -10.69
N GLN A 187 14.81 10.11 -10.47
CA GLN A 187 14.24 11.46 -10.43
C GLN A 187 13.65 11.92 -11.77
N ASN A 188 14.02 11.26 -12.87
CA ASN A 188 13.44 11.48 -14.19
C ASN A 188 12.03 10.87 -14.35
N LEU A 189 11.72 9.83 -13.57
CA LEU A 189 10.45 9.10 -13.65
C LEU A 189 9.43 9.63 -12.64
N TYR A 190 9.89 9.96 -11.42
CA TYR A 190 9.02 10.35 -10.31
C TYR A 190 9.42 11.70 -9.73
N THR A 191 8.41 12.53 -9.45
CA THR A 191 8.57 13.76 -8.67
C THR A 191 8.49 13.45 -7.18
N VAL A 192 9.21 14.19 -6.34
CA VAL A 192 9.15 14.10 -4.86
C VAL A 192 7.71 14.14 -4.34
N ASP A 193 6.90 15.07 -4.85
CA ASP A 193 5.50 15.21 -4.48
C ASP A 193 4.66 13.96 -4.81
N GLN A 194 4.97 13.24 -5.90
CA GLN A 194 4.27 11.99 -6.26
C GLN A 194 4.55 10.92 -5.23
N TRP A 195 5.83 10.71 -4.93
CA TRP A 195 6.25 9.71 -3.98
C TRP A 195 5.82 10.04 -2.57
N ALA A 196 5.82 11.31 -2.18
CA ALA A 196 5.27 11.75 -0.91
C ALA A 196 3.78 11.41 -0.81
N PHE A 197 2.99 11.66 -1.86
CA PHE A 197 1.57 11.28 -1.88
C PHE A 197 1.37 9.77 -1.81
N GLN A 198 2.15 8.98 -2.56
CA GLN A 198 2.12 7.52 -2.51
C GLN A 198 2.47 6.97 -1.12
N MET A 199 3.52 7.52 -0.50
CA MET A 199 3.92 7.16 0.85
C MET A 199 2.81 7.46 1.86
N ILE A 200 2.21 8.66 1.78
CA ILE A 200 1.07 9.00 2.64
C ILE A 200 -0.09 8.02 2.43
N ALA A 201 -0.42 7.68 1.18
CA ALA A 201 -1.50 6.75 0.88
C ALA A 201 -1.27 5.36 1.48
N HIS A 202 -0.01 4.90 1.49
CA HIS A 202 0.39 3.63 2.11
C HIS A 202 0.28 3.69 3.64
N LEU A 203 0.74 4.78 4.27
CA LEU A 203 0.73 4.94 5.72
C LEU A 203 -0.68 5.01 6.32
N VAL A 204 -1.61 5.72 5.67
CA VAL A 204 -2.98 5.89 6.19
C VAL A 204 -3.83 4.62 6.10
N ASP A 205 -3.52 3.74 5.15
CA ASP A 205 -4.16 2.43 4.93
C ASP A 205 -3.56 1.31 5.81
N GLY A 206 -2.47 1.61 6.54
CA GLY A 206 -1.94 0.78 7.62
C GLY A 206 -2.61 1.04 8.97
N ALA A 207 -2.17 0.34 10.00
CA ALA A 207 -2.60 0.55 11.39
C ALA A 207 -1.87 1.74 12.05
N ALA A 208 -1.70 2.86 11.34
CA ALA A 208 -1.06 4.05 11.91
C ALA A 208 -1.90 4.64 13.08
N PRO A 209 -1.26 5.26 14.10
CA PRO A 209 -1.95 5.94 15.18
C PRO A 209 -2.97 6.99 14.67
N PRO A 210 -4.14 7.19 15.33
CA PRO A 210 -5.17 8.12 14.88
C PRO A 210 -4.68 9.55 14.62
N ASP A 211 -3.88 10.12 15.53
CA ASP A 211 -3.32 11.46 15.40
C ASP A 211 -2.32 11.56 14.23
N LEU A 212 -1.54 10.51 14.00
CA LEU A 212 -0.65 10.44 12.85
C LEU A 212 -1.44 10.36 11.54
N LYS A 213 -2.50 9.54 11.47
CA LYS A 213 -3.40 9.50 10.30
C LYS A 213 -3.99 10.86 10.00
N ALA A 214 -4.46 11.58 11.03
CA ALA A 214 -4.97 12.93 10.87
C ALA A 214 -3.91 13.89 10.32
N ALA A 215 -2.69 13.85 10.87
CA ALA A 215 -1.57 14.64 10.37
C ALA A 215 -1.21 14.29 8.91
N LEU A 216 -1.18 13.01 8.56
CA LEU A 216 -0.91 12.52 7.20
C LEU A 216 -1.92 13.07 6.18
N TYR A 217 -3.22 13.08 6.50
CA TYR A 217 -4.22 13.70 5.61
C TYR A 217 -4.05 15.20 5.48
N ARG A 218 -3.70 15.91 6.57
CA ARG A 218 -3.36 17.34 6.51
C ARG A 218 -2.14 17.59 5.64
N VAL A 219 -1.11 16.73 5.70
CA VAL A 219 0.04 16.80 4.79
C VAL A 219 -0.38 16.56 3.35
N ALA A 220 -1.19 15.52 3.08
CA ALA A 220 -1.69 15.23 1.73
C ALA A 220 -2.42 16.43 1.12
N ALA A 221 -3.19 17.19 1.92
CA ALA A 221 -3.93 18.36 1.45
C ALA A 221 -3.02 19.50 0.96
N THR A 222 -1.74 19.50 1.38
CA THR A 222 -0.73 20.48 0.98
C THR A 222 0.15 20.00 -0.18
N VAL A 223 -0.01 18.75 -0.65
CA VAL A 223 0.78 18.22 -1.75
C VAL A 223 0.31 18.86 -3.07
N PRO A 224 1.21 19.51 -3.84
CA PRO A 224 0.84 20.08 -5.13
C PRO A 224 0.31 19.03 -6.10
N GLY A 225 -0.78 19.37 -6.81
CA GLY A 225 -1.36 18.54 -7.86
C GLY A 225 -2.36 17.48 -7.40
N VAL A 226 -2.79 17.50 -6.13
CA VAL A 226 -3.90 16.65 -5.68
C VAL A 226 -5.23 17.11 -6.27
N GLN A 227 -6.03 16.17 -6.75
CA GLN A 227 -7.30 16.40 -7.43
C GLN A 227 -8.40 15.52 -6.82
N LEU A 228 -9.63 16.01 -6.87
CA LEU A 228 -10.80 15.25 -6.44
C LEU A 228 -11.42 14.51 -7.63
N ILE A 229 -11.88 13.30 -7.36
CA ILE A 229 -12.73 12.47 -8.21
C ILE A 229 -14.01 12.23 -7.40
N ASP A 230 -15.13 12.85 -7.81
CA ASP A 230 -16.39 12.84 -7.05
C ASP A 230 -17.12 11.49 -7.02
N ASP A 231 -16.71 10.57 -7.89
CA ASP A 231 -17.37 9.32 -8.24
C ASP A 231 -16.30 8.23 -8.42
N MET A 232 -15.94 7.54 -7.33
CA MET A 232 -14.84 6.58 -7.30
C MET A 232 -15.26 5.28 -6.61
N TRP A 233 -14.75 4.15 -7.10
CA TRP A 233 -14.95 2.83 -6.50
C TRP A 233 -13.64 2.27 -6.01
N ASP A 234 -13.64 1.70 -4.81
CA ASP A 234 -12.50 0.89 -4.36
C ASP A 234 -12.48 -0.48 -5.06
N VAL A 235 -11.39 -1.23 -4.85
CA VAL A 235 -11.23 -2.56 -5.46
C VAL A 235 -12.21 -3.62 -4.94
N SER A 236 -12.96 -3.33 -3.89
CA SER A 236 -14.04 -4.18 -3.37
C SER A 236 -15.44 -3.78 -3.88
N GLY A 237 -15.52 -2.71 -4.68
CA GLY A 237 -16.76 -2.20 -5.26
C GLY A 237 -17.53 -1.24 -4.37
N ARG A 238 -16.94 -0.75 -3.27
CA ARG A 238 -17.55 0.31 -2.44
C ARG A 238 -17.38 1.65 -3.13
N HIS A 239 -18.47 2.42 -3.18
CA HIS A 239 -18.52 3.73 -3.82
C HIS A 239 -18.13 4.84 -2.83
N GLY A 240 -17.39 5.83 -3.30
CA GLY A 240 -16.85 6.90 -2.48
C GLY A 240 -16.23 8.04 -3.27
N LEU A 241 -15.43 8.85 -2.59
CA LEU A 241 -14.69 9.99 -3.12
C LEU A 241 -13.22 9.61 -3.33
N GLY A 242 -12.66 9.93 -4.50
CA GLY A 242 -11.26 9.70 -4.81
C GLY A 242 -10.42 10.96 -4.66
N VAL A 243 -9.34 10.93 -3.89
CA VAL A 243 -8.32 11.98 -3.93
C VAL A 243 -7.10 11.42 -4.65
N THR A 244 -6.81 11.96 -5.83
CA THR A 244 -5.78 11.44 -6.73
C THR A 244 -4.62 12.39 -6.91
N ARG A 245 -3.44 11.82 -7.19
CA ARG A 245 -2.29 12.55 -7.72
C ARG A 245 -1.69 11.80 -8.90
N THR A 246 -1.58 12.50 -10.03
CA THR A 246 -1.03 11.98 -11.29
C THR A 246 0.43 12.39 -11.45
N THR A 247 1.25 11.45 -11.90
CA THR A 247 2.63 11.71 -12.29
C THR A 247 2.68 12.24 -13.72
N THR A 248 3.15 13.47 -13.91
CA THR A 248 3.22 14.10 -15.24
C THR A 248 4.15 13.35 -16.21
N ASN A 249 5.20 12.68 -15.71
CA ASN A 249 6.22 12.05 -16.55
C ASN A 249 5.97 10.55 -16.81
N ALA A 250 5.61 9.80 -15.76
CA ALA A 250 5.40 8.37 -15.83
C ALA A 250 3.95 7.98 -16.13
N GLY A 251 2.98 8.90 -16.07
CA GLY A 251 1.55 8.64 -16.28
C GLY A 251 0.88 7.82 -15.17
N ASP A 252 1.63 7.44 -14.13
CA ASP A 252 1.10 6.67 -13.01
C ASP A 252 0.22 7.55 -12.10
N MET A 253 -0.91 6.99 -11.68
CA MET A 253 -1.91 7.63 -10.83
C MET A 253 -2.00 6.86 -9.51
N THR A 254 -2.10 7.60 -8.41
CA THR A 254 -2.41 7.03 -7.09
C THR A 254 -3.61 7.76 -6.54
N THR A 255 -4.60 7.01 -6.09
CA THR A 255 -5.88 7.55 -5.60
C THR A 255 -6.19 6.95 -4.25
N LEU A 256 -6.39 7.79 -3.24
CA LEU A 256 -7.03 7.42 -1.98
C LEU A 256 -8.54 7.44 -2.17
N VAL A 257 -9.23 6.40 -1.70
CA VAL A 257 -10.69 6.29 -1.78
C VAL A 257 -11.27 6.46 -0.39
N PHE A 258 -12.25 7.34 -0.25
CA PHE A 258 -12.89 7.70 1.02
C PHE A 258 -14.39 7.43 0.96
N ASP A 259 -14.96 7.03 2.08
CA ASP A 259 -16.39 6.95 2.26
C ASP A 259 -17.01 8.36 2.15
N ARG A 260 -18.12 8.49 1.42
CA ARG A 260 -18.71 9.79 1.10
C ARG A 260 -19.34 10.47 2.32
N ASP A 261 -19.84 9.68 3.27
CA ASP A 261 -20.61 10.18 4.40
C ASP A 261 -19.74 10.36 5.64
N THR A 262 -18.80 9.44 5.86
CA THR A 262 -17.94 9.38 7.05
C THR A 262 -16.53 9.89 6.82
N TYR A 263 -16.11 10.06 5.56
CA TYR A 263 -14.74 10.43 5.17
C TYR A 263 -13.65 9.47 5.67
N GLN A 264 -14.04 8.27 6.13
CA GLN A 264 -13.09 7.22 6.47
C GLN A 264 -12.44 6.67 5.20
N VAL A 265 -11.16 6.32 5.27
CA VAL A 265 -10.46 5.71 4.14
C VAL A 265 -11.01 4.31 3.87
N LEU A 266 -11.48 4.10 2.64
CA LEU A 266 -11.87 2.81 2.10
C LEU A 266 -10.67 2.06 1.52
N GLY A 267 -9.59 2.76 1.17
CA GLY A 267 -8.35 2.18 0.69
C GLY A 267 -7.69 3.05 -0.37
N TRP A 268 -6.98 2.41 -1.30
CA TRP A 268 -6.32 3.10 -2.40
C TRP A 268 -6.28 2.27 -3.68
N THR A 269 -6.10 2.96 -4.80
CA THR A 269 -5.87 2.36 -6.11
C THR A 269 -4.65 3.01 -6.77
N THR A 270 -3.88 2.23 -7.49
CA THR A 270 -2.88 2.73 -8.44
C THR A 270 -3.23 2.30 -9.85
N THR A 271 -2.90 3.15 -10.80
CA THR A 271 -2.99 2.82 -12.23
C THR A 271 -1.70 3.29 -12.88
N SER A 272 -0.97 2.36 -13.50
CA SER A 272 0.23 2.70 -14.26
C SER A 272 -0.13 3.17 -15.67
N HIS A 273 0.78 3.91 -16.30
CA HIS A 273 0.58 4.40 -17.68
C HIS A 273 0.30 3.32 -18.73
N ASP A 274 0.72 2.08 -18.49
CA ASP A 274 0.46 0.93 -19.37
C ASP A 274 -0.93 0.30 -19.15
N GLY A 275 -1.75 0.92 -18.29
CA GLY A 275 -3.14 0.51 -18.00
C GLY A 275 -3.26 -0.60 -16.96
N ARG A 276 -2.16 -1.05 -16.34
CA ARG A 276 -2.26 -1.97 -15.19
C ARG A 276 -2.78 -1.23 -13.98
N ALA A 277 -3.62 -1.90 -13.20
CA ALA A 277 -4.15 -1.37 -11.96
C ALA A 277 -3.82 -2.32 -10.81
N ALA A 278 -3.61 -1.73 -9.64
CA ALA A 278 -3.55 -2.43 -8.37
C ALA A 278 -4.34 -1.62 -7.34
N GLY A 279 -4.62 -2.23 -6.21
CA GLY A 279 -5.26 -1.51 -5.12
C GLY A 279 -5.54 -2.38 -3.92
N LYS A 280 -5.90 -1.70 -2.86
CA LYS A 280 -6.30 -2.30 -1.59
C LYS A 280 -7.56 -1.60 -1.11
N ALA A 281 -8.55 -2.39 -0.70
CA ALA A 281 -9.74 -1.93 -0.02
C ALA A 281 -9.64 -2.35 1.45
N LEU A 282 -9.54 -1.39 2.35
CA LEU A 282 -9.46 -1.57 3.79
C LEU A 282 -10.83 -1.98 4.34
N LEU A 283 -10.88 -3.14 4.99
CA LEU A 283 -12.09 -3.66 5.62
C LEU A 283 -12.12 -3.36 7.12
N ALA A 284 -10.97 -3.49 7.79
CA ALA A 284 -10.82 -3.24 9.22
C ALA A 284 -9.35 -2.99 9.56
N THR A 285 -9.11 -2.22 10.61
CA THR A 285 -7.77 -2.04 11.19
C THR A 285 -7.88 -1.69 12.68
N GLY A 286 -6.85 -2.00 13.45
CA GLY A 286 -6.78 -1.67 14.87
C GLY A 286 -5.57 -2.30 15.55
N LEU A 287 -5.50 -2.13 16.86
CA LEU A 287 -4.58 -2.88 17.72
C LEU A 287 -5.34 -4.03 18.40
N VAL A 288 -4.65 -5.15 18.60
CA VAL A 288 -5.13 -6.37 19.26
C VAL A 288 -4.01 -6.96 20.12
N ASP A 289 -4.37 -7.73 21.14
CA ASP A 289 -3.40 -8.27 22.10
C ASP A 289 -2.55 -9.39 21.48
N GLU A 290 -3.14 -10.18 20.57
CA GLU A 290 -2.47 -11.33 19.96
C GLU A 290 -2.77 -11.48 18.46
N ALA A 291 -1.80 -12.04 17.72
CA ALA A 291 -2.01 -12.44 16.34
C ALA A 291 -3.18 -13.44 16.20
N GLY A 292 -4.08 -13.15 15.25
CA GLY A 292 -5.27 -13.96 14.98
C GLY A 292 -6.56 -13.43 15.59
N GLN A 293 -6.49 -12.41 16.46
CA GLN A 293 -7.66 -11.69 16.98
C GLN A 293 -8.18 -10.65 15.98
N THR A 294 -9.43 -10.22 16.15
CA THR A 294 -9.99 -9.07 15.43
C THR A 294 -10.43 -8.00 16.45
N PRO A 295 -10.26 -6.70 16.16
CA PRO A 295 -10.76 -5.61 17.00
C PRO A 295 -12.27 -5.65 17.25
#